data_AF-A0A9X6AEP0-F1
#
_entry.id   AF-A0A9X6AEP0-F1
#
_cell.length_a   1.000
_cell.length_b   1.000
_cell.length_c   1.000
_cell.angle_alpha   90.00
_cell.angle_beta   90.00
_cell.angle_gamma   90.00
#
_symmetry.space_group_name_H-M   'P 1'
#
loop_
_entity.id
_entity.type
_entity.pdbx_description
1 polymer ?
#
loop_
_entity_poly.entity_id
_entity_poly.type
_entity_poly.pdbx_seq_one_letter_code
_entity_poly.pdbx_strand_id
1 'polypeptide(L)'
;ADLPGVRGLGRVTDPLGREGVGVAFPGTARTPLGSVQQRLVVDPSTGAMLCEQSVLVEPSARAREAGLDAGTTVNYEATTRMSWGEQQITVPKNAGH
;
A
#
# COMPACT_ATOMS: atom_id res chain seq x y z
N ALA A 1 -9.80 14.37 6.57
CA ALA A 1 -9.24 13.49 5.51
C ALA A 1 -10.42 12.69 5.03
N ASP A 2 -11.06 13.16 3.96
CA ASP A 2 -12.45 12.77 3.66
C ASP A 2 -12.57 12.28 2.22
N LEU A 3 -11.48 11.73 1.67
CA LEU A 3 -11.54 11.05 0.37
C LEU A 3 -12.36 9.75 0.55
N PRO A 4 -13.52 9.62 -0.13
CA PRO A 4 -14.42 8.50 0.11
C PRO A 4 -13.74 7.14 -0.05
N GLY A 5 -13.92 6.28 0.95
CA GLY A 5 -13.42 4.91 0.93
C GLY A 5 -11.93 4.73 1.25
N VAL A 6 -11.16 5.81 1.42
CA VAL A 6 -9.84 5.73 2.04
C VAL A 6 -10.00 5.65 3.56
N ARG A 7 -9.28 4.72 4.19
CA ARG A 7 -9.36 4.49 5.64
C ARG A 7 -8.00 4.59 6.30
N GLY A 8 -7.90 5.43 7.34
CA GLY A 8 -6.75 5.42 8.24
C GLY A 8 -6.73 4.14 9.07
N LEU A 9 -5.55 3.51 9.17
CA LEU A 9 -5.33 2.27 9.93
C LEU A 9 -4.63 2.52 11.27
N GLY A 10 -4.31 3.79 11.58
CA GLY A 10 -3.53 4.13 12.76
C GLY A 10 -2.05 3.80 12.59
N ARG A 11 -1.35 3.56 13.71
CA ARG A 11 0.06 3.16 13.71
C ARG A 11 0.21 1.72 13.26
N VAL A 12 1.15 1.47 12.36
CA VAL A 12 1.46 0.14 11.81
C VAL A 12 2.96 -0.01 11.63
N THR A 13 3.41 -1.25 11.52
CA THR A 13 4.79 -1.61 11.17
C THR A 13 4.81 -2.14 9.74
N ASP A 14 5.72 -1.64 8.91
CA ASP A 14 5.90 -2.13 7.55
C ASP A 14 6.69 -3.46 7.52
N PRO A 15 6.77 -4.15 6.36
CA PRO A 15 7.50 -5.42 6.25
C PRO A 15 9.00 -5.35 6.57
N LEU A 16 9.60 -4.16 6.61
CA LEU A 16 11.00 -3.95 7.01
C LEU A 16 11.17 -3.62 8.49
N GLY A 17 10.08 -3.63 9.27
CA GLY A 17 10.11 -3.35 10.71
C GLY A 17 10.05 -1.86 11.06
N ARG A 18 9.78 -0.96 10.10
CA ARG A 18 9.69 0.48 10.34
C ARG A 18 8.28 0.86 10.76
N GLU A 19 8.16 1.75 11.74
CA GLU A 19 6.86 2.27 12.19
C GLU A 19 6.40 3.45 11.33
N GLY A 20 5.09 3.50 11.07
CA GLY A 20 4.45 4.64 10.40
C GLY A 20 2.94 4.65 10.61
N VAL A 21 2.25 5.52 9.88
CA VAL A 21 0.79 5.56 9.81
C VAL A 21 0.31 4.81 8.59
N GLY A 22 -0.59 3.86 8.80
CA GLY A 22 -1.18 3.05 7.75
C GLY A 22 -2.38 3.73 7.10
N VAL A 23 -2.48 3.62 5.78
CA VAL A 23 -3.64 4.08 4.98
C VAL A 23 -4.07 2.93 4.09
N ALA A 24 -5.36 2.59 4.08
CA ALA A 24 -5.95 1.64 3.14
C ALA A 24 -6.69 2.38 2.04
N PHE A 25 -6.44 1.98 0.79
CA PHE A 25 -7.23 2.44 -0.35
C PHE A 25 -8.59 1.73 -0.42
N PRO A 26 -9.60 2.37 -1.05
CA PRO A 26 -10.88 1.73 -1.29
C PRO A 26 -10.73 0.49 -2.18
N GLY A 27 -11.63 -0.47 -1.97
CA GLY A 27 -11.73 -1.66 -2.79
C GLY A 27 -10.69 -2.74 -2.49
N THR A 28 -10.75 -3.79 -3.30
CA THR A 28 -9.89 -4.97 -3.22
C THR A 28 -9.62 -5.50 -4.62
N ALA A 29 -8.43 -6.06 -4.86
CA ALA A 29 -8.12 -6.80 -6.06
C ALA A 29 -8.25 -8.32 -5.81
N ARG A 30 -8.75 -9.07 -6.80
CA ARG A 30 -8.81 -10.54 -6.74
C ARG A 30 -7.50 -11.13 -7.26
N THR A 31 -6.97 -12.09 -6.50
CA THR A 31 -5.76 -12.85 -6.83
C THR A 31 -6.03 -14.34 -6.63
N PRO A 32 -5.14 -15.24 -7.09
CA PRO A 32 -5.25 -16.67 -6.77
C PRO A 32 -5.21 -16.99 -5.26
N LEU A 33 -4.59 -16.11 -4.45
CA LEU A 33 -4.55 -16.24 -2.99
C LEU A 33 -5.80 -15.70 -2.29
N GLY A 34 -6.71 -15.04 -3.02
CA GLY A 34 -7.90 -14.41 -2.45
C GLY A 34 -8.00 -12.92 -2.76
N SER A 35 -8.82 -12.20 -1.99
CA SER A 35 -8.98 -10.75 -2.12
C SER A 35 -7.87 -10.04 -1.34
N VAL A 36 -7.16 -9.10 -1.98
CA VAL A 36 -6.11 -8.27 -1.37
C VAL A 36 -6.53 -6.80 -1.36
N GLN A 37 -6.09 -6.05 -0.35
CA GLN A 37 -6.26 -4.61 -0.25
C GLN A 37 -4.90 -3.92 -0.29
N GLN A 38 -4.80 -2.88 -1.11
CA GLN A 38 -3.63 -2.02 -1.19
C GLN A 38 -3.59 -1.08 0.02
N ARG A 39 -2.41 -0.97 0.64
CA ARG A 39 -2.16 -0.11 1.79
C ARG A 39 -0.83 0.61 1.65
N LEU A 40 -0.76 1.83 2.17
CA LEU A 40 0.48 2.58 2.34
C LEU A 40 0.86 2.65 3.81
N VAL A 41 2.15 2.75 4.06
CA VAL A 41 2.73 3.16 5.35
C VAL A 41 3.50 4.44 5.12
N VAL A 42 3.19 5.48 5.90
CA VAL A 42 3.79 6.81 5.78
C VAL A 42 4.45 7.20 7.10
N ASP A 43 5.64 7.76 7.05
CA ASP A 43 6.28 8.38 8.21
C ASP A 43 5.54 9.69 8.54
N PRO A 44 4.86 9.80 9.69
CA PRO A 44 4.09 10.99 10.03
C PRO A 44 4.96 12.23 10.33
N SER A 45 6.25 12.06 10.62
CA SER A 45 7.15 13.16 10.95
C SER A 45 7.73 13.85 9.70
N THR A 46 7.95 13.08 8.63
CA THR A 46 8.56 13.57 7.39
C THR A 46 7.58 13.62 6.22
N GLY A 47 6.44 12.93 6.32
CA GLY A 47 5.51 12.70 5.21
C GLY A 47 6.02 11.70 4.19
N ALA A 48 7.15 11.03 4.43
CA ALA A 48 7.73 10.10 3.48
C ALA A 48 6.89 8.83 3.38
N MET A 49 6.61 8.39 2.15
CA MET A 49 6.07 7.04 1.93
C MET A 49 7.16 6.03 2.27
N LEU A 50 6.89 5.16 3.24
CA LEU A 50 7.81 4.10 3.65
C LEU A 50 7.61 2.86 2.79
N CYS A 51 6.36 2.45 2.58
CA CYS A 51 6.04 1.21 1.91
C CYS A 51 4.63 1.26 1.30
N GLU A 52 4.49 0.66 0.13
CA GLU A 52 3.22 0.21 -0.42
C GLU A 52 3.14 -1.31 -0.32
N GLN A 53 1.98 -1.84 0.08
CA GLN A 53 1.80 -3.26 0.30
C GLN A 53 0.40 -3.75 -0.09
N SER A 54 0.35 -4.98 -0.59
CA SER A 54 -0.88 -5.73 -0.79
C SER A 54 -1.09 -6.69 0.38
N VAL A 55 -2.16 -6.45 1.14
CA VAL A 55 -2.51 -7.25 2.32
C VAL A 55 -3.73 -8.11 2.02
N LEU A 56 -3.63 -9.41 2.30
CA LEU A 56 -4.73 -10.34 2.16
C LEU A 56 -5.85 -9.97 3.12
N VAL A 57 -7.06 -9.74 2.61
CA VAL A 57 -8.24 -9.43 3.44
C VAL A 57 -9.21 -10.60 3.49
N GLU A 58 -9.29 -11.37 2.42
CA GLU A 58 -10.09 -12.59 2.34
C GLU A 58 -9.26 -13.70 1.70
N PRO A 59 -8.65 -14.59 2.50
CA PRO A 59 -7.87 -15.70 1.97
C PRO A 59 -8.73 -16.68 1.16
N SER A 60 -8.19 -17.22 0.08
CA SER A 60 -8.75 -18.38 -0.63
C SER A 60 -8.52 -19.67 0.17
N ALA A 61 -9.16 -20.78 -0.23
CA ALA A 61 -8.89 -22.10 0.36
C ALA A 61 -7.41 -22.47 0.24
N ARG A 62 -6.83 -22.28 -0.96
CA ARG A 62 -5.40 -22.50 -1.23
C ARG A 62 -4.49 -21.66 -0.33
N ALA A 63 -4.84 -20.39 -0.08
CA ALA A 63 -4.06 -19.55 0.82
C ALA A 63 -4.09 -20.06 2.26
N ARG A 64 -5.27 -20.47 2.76
CA ARG A 64 -5.40 -21.07 4.10
C ARG A 64 -4.64 -22.38 4.23
N GLU A 65 -4.69 -23.25 3.22
CA GLU A 65 -3.90 -24.50 3.18
C GLU A 65 -2.39 -24.24 3.26
N ALA A 66 -1.93 -23.12 2.70
CA ALA A 66 -0.54 -22.66 2.78
C ALA A 66 -0.23 -21.90 4.09
N GLY A 67 -1.17 -21.81 5.03
CA GLY A 67 -1.01 -21.10 6.30
C GLY A 67 -1.03 -19.57 6.19
N LEU A 68 -1.62 -19.02 5.11
CA LEU A 68 -1.80 -17.58 4.94
C LEU A 68 -3.17 -17.14 5.43
N ASP A 69 -3.17 -16.17 6.33
CA ASP A 69 -4.37 -15.64 6.97
C ASP A 69 -4.71 -14.21 6.49
N ALA A 70 -5.89 -13.74 6.86
CA ALA A 70 -6.21 -12.33 6.67
C ALA A 70 -5.22 -11.48 7.48
N GLY A 71 -4.69 -10.43 6.86
CA GLY A 71 -3.62 -9.60 7.42
C GLY A 71 -2.23 -9.96 6.90
N THR A 72 -2.03 -11.10 6.24
CA THR A 72 -0.74 -11.44 5.63
C THR A 72 -0.42 -10.49 4.46
N THR A 73 0.76 -9.88 4.49
CA THR A 73 1.30 -9.13 3.35
C THR A 73 1.82 -10.12 2.31
N VAL A 74 1.26 -10.07 1.10
CA VAL A 74 1.59 -11.00 0.01
C VAL A 74 2.53 -10.38 -1.03
N ASN A 75 2.58 -9.06 -1.11
CA ASN A 75 3.55 -8.31 -1.91
C ASN A 75 3.78 -6.93 -1.28
N TYR A 76 4.98 -6.38 -1.43
CA TYR A 76 5.29 -5.02 -0.99
C TYR A 76 6.42 -4.38 -1.81
N GLU A 77 6.36 -3.07 -1.90
CA GLU A 77 7.43 -2.22 -2.41
C GLU A 77 7.84 -1.26 -1.29
N ALA A 78 9.13 -1.25 -0.94
CA ALA A 78 9.66 -0.43 0.14
C ALA A 78 10.53 0.70 -0.42
N THR A 79 10.25 1.92 0.01
CA THR A 79 11.08 3.08 -0.30
C THR A 79 12.29 3.10 0.63
N THR A 80 13.48 3.00 0.04
CA THR A 80 14.76 3.06 0.78
C THR A 80 15.31 4.49 0.87
N ARG A 81 15.00 5.33 -0.12
CA ARG A 81 15.36 6.74 -0.14
C ARG A 81 14.25 7.54 -0.80
N MET A 82 13.85 8.63 -0.14
CA MET A 82 12.97 9.65 -0.68
C MET A 82 13.66 11.01 -0.59
N SER A 83 13.49 11.83 -1.61
CA SER A 83 13.95 13.21 -1.64
C SER A 83 12.96 14.04 -2.44
N TRP A 84 12.79 15.29 -2.05
CA TRP A 84 12.04 16.25 -2.83
C TRP A 84 12.91 16.79 -3.97
N GLY A 85 12.31 16.94 -5.14
CA GLY A 85 12.90 17.64 -6.28
C GLY A 85 11.88 18.62 -6.86
N GLU A 86 12.33 19.77 -7.32
CA GLU A 86 11.49 20.81 -7.94
C GLU A 86 11.54 20.68 -9.46
N GLN A 87 11.14 19.52 -9.99
CA GLN A 87 11.08 19.31 -11.43
C GLN A 87 9.69 18.86 -11.85
N GLN A 88 8.96 19.76 -12.51
CA GLN A 88 7.68 19.43 -13.11
C GLN A 88 7.93 18.59 -14.37
N ILE A 89 7.25 17.44 -14.48
CA ILE A 89 7.24 16.67 -15.72
C ILE A 89 6.51 17.51 -16.77
N THR A 90 7.19 17.88 -17.84
CA THR A 90 6.56 18.53 -18.99
C THR A 90 5.72 17.48 -19.72
N VAL A 91 4.41 17.70 -19.81
CA VAL A 91 3.53 16.85 -20.62
C VAL A 91 3.99 16.94 -22.08
N PRO A 92 4.33 15.81 -22.75
CA PRO A 92 4.68 15.83 -24.16
C PRO A 92 3.52 16.39 -24.99
N LYS A 93 3.82 17.20 -26.02
CA LYS A 93 2.80 17.87 -26.86
C LYS A 93 1.83 16.90 -27.54
N ASN A 94 2.18 15.62 -27.64
CA ASN A 94 1.41 14.54 -28.24
C ASN A 94 0.67 13.66 -27.22
N ALA A 95 0.64 14.01 -25.93
CA ALA A 95 -0.06 13.25 -24.90
C ALA A 95 -1.57 13.55 -24.83
N GLY A 96 -2.09 14.40 -25.71
CA GLY A 96 -3.53 14.61 -25.87
C GLY A 96 -4.07 13.74 -27.00
N HIS A 97 -4.75 12.64 -26.65
CA HIS A 97 -5.69 11.92 -27.50
C HIS A 97 -6.86 11.41 -26.66
#